data_AF-A0A8S0Q7N1-F1
#
_entry.id   AF-A0A8S0Q7N1-F1
#
_cell.length_a   1.000
_cell.length_b   1.000
_cell.length_c   1.000
_cell.angle_alpha   90.00
_cell.angle_beta   90.00
_cell.angle_gamma   90.00
#
_symmetry.space_group_name_H-M   'P 1'
#
loop_
_entity.id
_entity.type
_entity.pdbx_description
1 polymer ?
#
loop_
_entity_poly.entity_id
_entity_poly.type
_entity_poly.pdbx_seq_one_letter_code
_entity_poly.pdbx_strand_id
1 'polypeptide(L)'
;MDASISPPPLFAFLDHCIEKLQSAVSLFLFLFPRSLGSLLCLSSFEFRYLPKIKMEYEHHRYGPYGQVQRSKYDCLLFDLDDTLYPLSAGLATAVLKNIQDYMVEKLGIEESKINDLCNLLYKNYGTTMAGLRAIGYDFDYDEYHSFVHGRLPYENLKPDPVLRSHLSSLPIRKVVSALSQRFFLFNTEEYKCTNVFLQNINVIVFIEEQIFTNADEVHAIKALQKLGLEDCFEGIICFETLNPTHKGTVSDDEDDIEFLGSTQLSRPLSTSRKIFDIIGHFSQPNAESTGLPKTPIVCKPSESAIEKALKIANIDPHRTLFFEDSVRNIQAGKRIGLDTVLVGKSQRIKGADYAFESIHNLKEALPELWETDKVAEVNYSGVAVETSVTA
;
A
#
# COMPACT_ATOMS: atom_id res chain seq x y z
N MET A 1 29.12 38.74 7.66
CA MET A 1 27.98 39.51 8.20
C MET A 1 26.85 38.53 8.32
N ASP A 2 26.77 37.90 9.49
CA ASP A 2 25.81 36.87 9.81
C ASP A 2 24.42 37.48 9.95
N ALA A 3 23.47 36.94 9.21
CA ALA A 3 22.05 37.13 9.48
C ALA A 3 21.55 35.89 10.24
N SER A 4 21.37 36.05 11.54
CA SER A 4 20.70 35.11 12.41
C SER A 4 19.23 35.00 12.01
N ILE A 5 18.85 33.85 11.44
CA ILE A 5 17.45 33.48 11.19
C ILE A 5 16.90 32.94 12.52
N SER A 6 15.98 33.67 13.15
CA SER A 6 15.21 33.18 14.29
C SER A 6 14.35 31.97 13.86
N PRO A 7 14.18 30.95 14.72
CA PRO A 7 13.31 29.81 14.39
C PRO A 7 11.84 30.29 14.20
N PRO A 8 11.06 29.63 13.32
CA PRO A 8 9.68 30.03 13.07
C PRO A 8 8.82 29.83 14.34
N PRO A 9 7.72 30.58 14.49
CA PRO A 9 6.87 30.61 15.68
C PRO A 9 6.25 29.25 16.08
N LEU A 10 6.39 28.22 15.23
CA LEU A 10 5.93 26.86 15.48
C LEU A 10 6.80 26.10 16.51
N PHE A 11 8.11 26.35 16.56
CA PHE A 11 9.01 25.68 17.53
C PHE A 11 8.78 26.18 18.96
N ALA A 12 8.62 27.50 19.13
CA ALA A 12 8.27 28.08 20.43
C ALA A 12 6.89 27.62 20.94
N PHE A 13 5.96 27.31 20.03
CA PHE A 13 4.64 26.76 20.38
C PHE A 13 4.71 25.30 20.81
N LEU A 14 5.54 24.49 20.14
CA LEU A 14 5.80 23.09 20.50
C LEU A 14 6.51 22.96 21.85
N ASP A 15 7.55 23.76 22.10
CA ASP A 15 8.27 23.77 23.38
C ASP A 15 7.35 24.24 24.52
N HIS A 16 6.50 25.24 24.28
CA HIS A 16 5.48 25.70 25.24
C HIS A 16 4.41 24.63 25.53
N CYS A 17 4.05 23.81 24.55
CA CYS A 17 3.11 22.70 24.73
C CYS A 17 3.75 21.54 25.50
N ILE A 18 5.02 21.23 25.26
CA ILE A 18 5.79 20.20 25.98
C ILE A 18 6.01 20.62 27.43
N GLU A 19 6.39 21.87 27.69
CA GLU A 19 6.51 22.42 29.05
C GLU A 19 5.18 22.36 29.80
N LYS A 20 4.06 22.68 29.13
CA LYS A 20 2.73 22.61 29.75
C LYS A 20 2.26 21.18 30.00
N LEU A 21 2.59 20.23 29.13
CA LEU A 21 2.31 18.81 29.36
C LEU A 21 3.13 18.29 30.56
N GLN A 22 4.43 18.62 30.63
CA GLN A 22 5.30 18.26 31.75
C GLN A 22 4.86 18.91 33.07
N SER A 23 4.37 20.14 33.01
CA SER A 23 3.81 20.86 34.17
C SER A 23 2.48 20.26 34.63
N ALA A 24 1.61 19.85 33.71
CA ALA A 24 0.34 19.19 34.04
C ALA A 24 0.56 17.80 34.65
N VAL A 25 1.53 17.03 34.15
CA VAL A 25 1.94 15.74 34.73
C VAL A 25 2.56 15.95 36.12
N SER A 26 3.36 17.00 36.32
CA SER A 26 3.96 17.33 37.62
C SER A 26 2.91 17.80 38.65
N LEU A 27 1.91 18.59 38.23
CA LEU A 27 0.82 19.05 39.08
C LEU A 27 -0.12 17.88 39.48
N PHE A 28 -0.34 16.94 38.57
CA PHE A 28 -1.10 15.72 38.83
C PHE A 28 -0.40 14.81 39.86
N LEU A 29 0.93 14.68 39.76
CA LEU A 29 1.75 13.96 40.75
C LEU A 29 1.84 14.68 42.11
N PHE A 30 1.73 16.02 42.13
CA PHE A 30 1.76 16.83 43.34
C PHE A 30 0.43 16.80 44.12
N LEU A 31 -0.70 16.78 43.41
CA LEU A 31 -2.05 16.80 44.01
C LEU A 31 -2.50 15.42 44.53
N PHE A 32 -1.91 14.31 44.06
CA PHE A 32 -2.28 12.95 44.46
C PHE A 32 -1.08 12.10 44.94
N PRO A 33 -0.44 12.44 46.07
CA PRO A 33 0.81 11.81 46.50
C PRO A 33 0.66 10.43 47.16
N ARG A 34 -0.56 9.87 47.29
CA ARG A 34 -0.81 8.63 48.07
C ARG A 34 -1.80 7.63 47.46
N SER A 35 -1.86 7.51 46.15
CA SER A 35 -2.33 6.27 45.51
C SER A 35 -1.15 5.55 44.86
N LEU A 36 -0.26 5.01 45.69
CA LEU A 36 0.74 4.04 45.25
C LEU A 36 -0.01 2.78 44.80
N GLY A 37 0.01 2.52 43.50
CA GLY A 37 -0.55 1.30 42.95
C GLY A 37 -0.40 1.10 41.45
N SER A 38 0.36 1.93 40.74
CA SER A 38 0.74 1.65 39.34
C SER A 38 1.83 2.63 38.88
N LEU A 39 2.96 2.59 39.56
CA LEU A 39 4.22 3.04 38.98
C LEU A 39 4.74 1.91 38.07
N LEU A 40 4.00 1.60 37.00
CA LEU A 40 4.43 0.66 35.96
C LEU A 40 3.98 1.21 34.61
N CYS A 41 4.99 1.60 33.82
CA CYS A 41 4.96 1.75 32.37
C CYS A 41 4.18 2.91 31.74
N LEU A 42 4.70 4.13 31.89
CA LEU A 42 4.56 5.15 30.84
C LEU A 42 5.32 4.78 29.55
N SER A 43 6.25 3.81 29.59
CA SER A 43 6.88 3.23 28.40
C SER A 43 6.06 2.13 27.71
N SER A 44 4.92 1.71 28.28
CA SER A 44 4.02 0.71 27.63
C SER A 44 2.67 1.30 27.20
N PHE A 45 2.46 2.59 27.42
CA PHE A 45 1.27 3.28 26.90
C PHE A 45 1.35 3.49 25.38
N GLU A 46 2.55 3.56 24.81
CA GLU A 46 2.78 3.78 23.39
C GLU A 46 2.50 2.57 22.48
N PHE A 47 2.54 1.33 22.97
CA PHE A 47 2.51 0.17 22.05
C PHE A 47 1.30 -0.74 22.17
N ARG A 48 0.60 -0.79 23.31
CA ARG A 48 -0.42 -1.84 23.56
C ARG A 48 -1.87 -1.42 23.31
N TYR A 49 -2.14 -0.12 23.11
CA TYR A 49 -3.51 0.40 23.00
C TYR A 49 -3.86 1.12 21.69
N LEU A 50 -2.88 1.48 20.85
CA LEU A 50 -3.15 2.04 19.52
C LEU A 50 -4.04 1.13 18.64
N PRO A 51 -3.86 -0.22 18.64
CA PRO A 51 -4.75 -1.10 17.87
C PRO A 51 -6.17 -1.17 18.44
N LYS A 52 -6.33 -1.06 19.77
CA LYS A 52 -7.65 -1.11 20.44
C LYS A 52 -8.44 0.19 20.29
N ILE A 53 -7.75 1.33 20.28
CA ILE A 53 -8.37 2.64 19.97
C ILE A 53 -8.91 2.65 18.54
N LYS A 54 -8.28 1.93 17.60
CA LYS A 54 -8.74 1.80 16.21
C LYS A 54 -10.10 1.09 16.11
N MET A 55 -10.38 0.09 16.95
CA MET A 55 -11.65 -0.66 16.92
C MET A 55 -12.80 -0.03 17.71
N GLU A 56 -12.57 0.53 18.91
CA GLU A 56 -13.68 1.08 19.71
C GLU A 56 -14.27 2.36 19.10
N TYR A 57 -13.52 3.07 18.27
CA TYR A 57 -13.96 4.30 17.60
C TYR A 57 -14.89 4.05 16.40
N GLU A 58 -14.87 2.86 15.80
CA GLU A 58 -15.76 2.51 14.67
C GLU A 58 -17.20 2.22 15.13
N HIS A 59 -17.39 1.78 16.39
CA HIS A 59 -18.70 1.32 16.86
C HIS A 59 -19.62 2.43 17.43
N HIS A 60 -19.12 3.64 17.69
CA HIS A 60 -19.86 4.71 18.38
C HIS A 60 -20.13 5.98 17.54
N ARG A 61 -20.43 5.84 16.24
CA ARG A 61 -20.78 6.98 15.34
C ARG A 61 -22.16 6.91 14.68
N TYR A 62 -23.20 6.60 15.45
CA TYR A 62 -24.57 6.96 15.06
C TYR A 62 -25.19 7.88 16.11
N GLY A 63 -24.58 9.07 16.29
CA GLY A 63 -25.16 10.22 16.97
C GLY A 63 -25.47 11.34 15.96
N PRO A 64 -26.45 12.23 16.23
CA PRO A 64 -27.10 13.07 15.22
C PRO A 64 -26.30 14.31 14.75
N TYR A 65 -24.98 14.34 14.93
CA TYR A 65 -24.15 15.51 14.64
C TYR A 65 -23.12 15.23 13.53
N GLY A 66 -23.35 15.85 12.36
CA GLY A 66 -22.36 16.12 11.30
C GLY A 66 -21.65 14.91 10.67
N GLN A 67 -22.10 14.48 9.48
CA GLN A 67 -21.33 13.55 8.65
C GLN A 67 -20.00 14.21 8.24
N VAL A 68 -18.90 13.77 8.84
CA VAL A 68 -17.55 14.06 8.31
C VAL A 68 -17.44 13.33 6.98
N GLN A 69 -17.43 14.07 5.87
CA GLN A 69 -17.28 13.49 4.54
C GLN A 69 -15.84 13.00 4.38
N ARG A 70 -15.72 11.70 4.11
CA ARG A 70 -14.44 10.98 4.01
C ARG A 70 -14.01 10.96 2.55
N SER A 71 -12.70 11.07 2.28
CA SER A 71 -12.16 10.89 0.93
C SER A 71 -12.65 9.56 0.36
N LYS A 72 -12.97 9.56 -0.94
CA LYS A 72 -13.45 8.37 -1.64
C LYS A 72 -12.48 7.20 -1.47
N TYR A 73 -11.19 7.49 -1.58
CA TYR A 73 -10.11 6.52 -1.48
C TYR A 73 -9.26 6.75 -0.21
N ASP A 74 -8.81 5.65 0.38
CA ASP A 74 -7.80 5.61 1.44
C ASP A 74 -6.44 5.11 0.93
N CYS A 75 -6.39 4.52 -0.27
CA CYS A 75 -5.16 3.99 -0.83
C CYS A 75 -5.08 4.18 -2.35
N LEU A 76 -3.88 4.48 -2.82
CA LEU A 76 -3.50 4.45 -4.23
C LEU A 76 -2.48 3.33 -4.42
N LEU A 77 -2.86 2.33 -5.23
CA LEU A 77 -2.03 1.17 -5.51
C LEU A 77 -1.44 1.34 -6.92
N PHE A 78 -0.12 1.40 -7.03
CA PHE A 78 0.56 1.64 -8.31
C PHE A 78 1.34 0.41 -8.72
N ASP A 79 1.11 -0.05 -9.95
CA ASP A 79 2.13 -0.86 -10.60
C ASP A 79 3.36 -0.03 -10.97
N LEU A 80 4.47 -0.72 -11.19
CA LEU A 80 5.76 -0.09 -11.44
C LEU A 80 6.09 -0.05 -12.94
N ASP A 81 6.32 -1.24 -13.52
CA ASP A 81 6.77 -1.42 -14.89
C ASP A 81 5.74 -0.89 -15.88
N ASP A 82 6.19 -0.10 -16.85
CA ASP A 82 5.36 0.52 -17.89
C ASP A 82 4.19 1.42 -17.38
N THR A 83 4.13 1.63 -16.05
CA THR A 83 3.13 2.45 -15.36
C THR A 83 3.75 3.74 -14.78
N LEU A 84 4.76 3.63 -13.91
CA LEU A 84 5.46 4.81 -13.36
C LEU A 84 6.51 5.37 -14.32
N TYR A 85 6.90 4.60 -15.32
CA TYR A 85 7.71 5.03 -16.45
C TYR A 85 7.12 4.47 -17.73
N PRO A 86 7.32 5.14 -18.88
CA PRO A 86 6.73 4.69 -20.13
C PRO A 86 7.45 3.47 -20.69
N LEU A 87 6.72 2.64 -21.46
CA LEU A 87 7.25 1.52 -22.25
C LEU A 87 8.47 1.90 -23.11
N SER A 88 8.54 3.15 -23.57
CA SER A 88 9.67 3.69 -24.34
C SER A 88 11.00 3.70 -23.58
N ALA A 89 11.01 3.52 -22.26
CA ALA A 89 12.23 3.33 -21.47
C ALA A 89 12.99 2.03 -21.86
N GLY A 90 12.29 1.08 -22.49
CA GLY A 90 12.88 -0.13 -23.06
C GLY A 90 13.20 -1.22 -22.05
N LEU A 91 12.82 -1.05 -20.77
CA LEU A 91 13.03 -2.05 -19.73
C LEU A 91 12.27 -3.35 -20.03
N ALA A 92 11.00 -3.27 -20.43
CA ALA A 92 10.20 -4.45 -20.79
C ALA A 92 10.85 -5.30 -21.90
N THR A 93 11.41 -4.64 -22.93
CA THR A 93 12.15 -5.30 -24.01
C THR A 93 13.41 -6.00 -23.49
N ALA A 94 14.17 -5.34 -22.60
CA ALA A 94 15.36 -5.91 -21.99
C ALA A 94 15.03 -7.08 -21.04
N VAL A 95 13.97 -6.96 -20.24
CA VAL A 95 13.44 -8.04 -19.38
C VAL A 95 13.09 -9.24 -20.24
N LEU A 96 12.28 -9.05 -21.29
CA LEU A 96 11.89 -10.14 -22.18
C LEU A 96 13.12 -10.83 -22.78
N LYS A 97 14.08 -10.06 -23.29
CA LYS A 97 15.32 -10.62 -23.85
C LYS A 97 16.11 -11.42 -22.81
N ASN A 98 16.26 -10.90 -21.60
CA ASN A 98 16.98 -11.59 -20.53
C ASN A 98 16.26 -12.87 -20.08
N ILE A 99 14.92 -12.90 -20.09
CA ILE A 99 14.13 -14.12 -19.83
C ILE A 99 14.39 -15.16 -20.91
N GLN A 100 14.38 -14.76 -22.18
CA GLN A 100 14.67 -15.63 -23.32
C GLN A 100 16.07 -16.22 -23.23
N ASP A 101 17.06 -15.40 -22.89
CA ASP A 101 18.45 -15.85 -22.69
C ASP A 101 18.55 -16.82 -21.51
N TYR A 102 17.81 -16.59 -20.42
CA TYR A 102 17.79 -17.53 -19.29
C TYR A 102 17.23 -18.89 -19.70
N MET A 103 16.14 -18.89 -20.47
CA MET A 103 15.50 -20.11 -20.96
C MET A 103 16.44 -20.93 -21.85
N VAL A 104 17.23 -20.28 -22.71
CA VAL A 104 18.22 -20.96 -23.55
C VAL A 104 19.44 -21.40 -22.73
N GLU A 105 20.09 -20.47 -22.03
CA GLU A 105 21.39 -20.69 -21.38
C GLU A 105 21.31 -21.55 -20.12
N LYS A 106 20.26 -21.34 -19.30
CA LYS A 106 20.15 -21.99 -17.98
C LYS A 106 19.21 -23.18 -17.99
N LEU A 107 18.15 -23.14 -18.78
CA LEU A 107 17.16 -24.22 -18.85
C LEU A 107 17.36 -25.14 -20.05
N GLY A 108 18.26 -24.81 -20.98
CA GLY A 108 18.56 -25.64 -22.16
C GLY A 108 17.38 -25.76 -23.12
N ILE A 109 16.48 -24.77 -23.15
CA ILE A 109 15.32 -24.77 -24.02
C ILE A 109 15.75 -24.40 -25.44
N GLU A 110 15.22 -25.13 -26.42
CA GLU A 110 15.48 -24.90 -27.83
C GLU A 110 15.04 -23.49 -28.27
N GLU A 111 15.95 -22.74 -28.90
CA GLU A 111 15.73 -21.34 -29.31
C GLU A 111 14.48 -21.16 -30.18
N SER A 112 14.18 -22.15 -31.04
CA SER A 112 13.02 -22.15 -31.93
C SER A 112 11.67 -22.08 -31.19
N LYS A 113 11.61 -22.53 -29.93
CA LYS A 113 10.38 -22.59 -29.12
C LYS A 113 10.21 -21.40 -28.18
N ILE A 114 11.23 -20.56 -28.03
CA ILE A 114 11.30 -19.55 -26.98
C ILE A 114 10.17 -18.53 -27.09
N ASN A 115 9.95 -17.97 -28.28
CA ASN A 115 8.91 -16.96 -28.48
C ASN A 115 7.50 -17.52 -28.19
N ASP A 116 7.20 -18.72 -28.68
CA ASP A 116 5.92 -19.37 -28.45
C ASP A 116 5.71 -19.71 -26.96
N LEU A 117 6.75 -20.21 -26.29
CA LEU A 117 6.71 -20.46 -24.85
C LEU A 117 6.49 -19.17 -24.07
N CYS A 118 7.26 -18.10 -24.30
CA CYS A 118 7.07 -16.83 -23.60
C CYS A 118 5.62 -16.33 -23.75
N ASN A 119 5.10 -16.34 -24.98
CA ASN A 119 3.73 -15.91 -25.27
C ASN A 119 2.68 -16.76 -24.55
N LEU A 120 2.77 -18.09 -24.63
CA LEU A 120 1.83 -19.01 -23.99
C LEU A 120 1.91 -18.93 -22.47
N LEU A 121 3.11 -18.87 -21.90
CA LEU A 121 3.32 -18.82 -20.46
C LEU A 121 2.81 -17.49 -19.89
N TYR A 122 3.17 -16.36 -20.50
CA TYR A 122 2.66 -15.06 -20.09
C TYR A 122 1.15 -14.93 -20.25
N LYS A 123 0.58 -15.47 -21.34
CA LYS A 123 -0.88 -15.46 -21.58
C LYS A 123 -1.64 -16.20 -20.48
N ASN A 124 -1.16 -17.37 -20.07
CA ASN A 124 -1.89 -18.27 -19.18
C ASN A 124 -1.53 -18.14 -17.69
N TYR A 125 -0.33 -17.67 -17.36
CA TYR A 125 0.16 -17.62 -15.97
C TYR A 125 0.51 -16.21 -15.48
N GLY A 126 0.39 -15.19 -16.33
CA GLY A 126 0.67 -13.79 -15.97
C GLY A 126 2.16 -13.40 -16.04
N THR A 127 3.07 -14.33 -15.77
CA THR A 127 4.52 -14.14 -15.99
C THR A 127 5.15 -15.39 -16.61
N THR A 128 6.23 -15.22 -17.36
CA THR A 128 6.99 -16.36 -17.90
C THR A 128 7.56 -17.23 -16.78
N MET A 129 8.04 -16.62 -15.69
CA MET A 129 8.56 -17.35 -14.52
C MET A 129 7.49 -18.26 -13.89
N ALA A 130 6.29 -17.73 -13.63
CA ALA A 130 5.17 -18.50 -13.10
C ALA A 130 4.81 -19.68 -14.00
N GLY A 131 4.81 -19.46 -15.33
CA GLY A 131 4.55 -20.51 -16.29
C GLY A 131 5.65 -21.57 -16.34
N LEU A 132 6.93 -21.19 -16.30
CA LEU A 132 8.05 -22.14 -16.28
C LEU A 132 7.96 -23.08 -15.06
N ARG A 133 7.64 -22.53 -13.89
CA ARG A 133 7.40 -23.32 -12.67
C ARG A 133 6.19 -24.26 -12.80
N ALA A 134 5.11 -23.80 -13.43
CA ALA A 134 3.91 -24.62 -13.65
C ALA A 134 4.18 -25.83 -14.54
N ILE A 135 4.91 -25.63 -15.64
CA ILE A 135 5.19 -26.71 -16.60
C ILE A 135 6.30 -27.66 -16.14
N GLY A 136 6.95 -27.38 -15.02
CA GLY A 136 7.84 -28.32 -14.33
C GLY A 136 9.32 -27.96 -14.32
N TYR A 137 9.72 -26.79 -14.83
CA TYR A 137 11.09 -26.31 -14.64
C TYR A 137 11.33 -25.95 -13.17
N ASP A 138 12.49 -26.34 -12.66
CA ASP A 138 12.91 -26.06 -11.29
C ASP A 138 14.20 -25.23 -11.34
N PHE A 139 14.16 -24.06 -10.72
CA PHE A 139 15.26 -23.11 -10.63
C PHE A 139 15.07 -22.22 -9.40
N ASP A 140 16.18 -21.65 -8.91
CA ASP A 140 16.20 -20.71 -7.80
C ASP A 140 15.69 -19.32 -8.23
N TYR A 141 14.82 -18.71 -7.41
CA TYR A 141 14.20 -17.43 -7.76
C TYR A 141 15.20 -16.28 -7.69
N ASP A 142 16.13 -16.28 -6.73
CA ASP A 142 17.12 -15.21 -6.60
C ASP A 142 18.12 -15.26 -7.78
N GLU A 143 18.52 -16.46 -8.22
CA GLU A 143 19.33 -16.61 -9.44
C GLU A 143 18.59 -16.09 -10.67
N TYR A 144 17.30 -16.45 -10.82
CA TYR A 144 16.47 -15.99 -11.93
C TYR A 144 16.37 -14.46 -11.95
N HIS A 145 15.98 -13.84 -10.83
CA HIS A 145 15.84 -12.39 -10.70
C HIS A 145 17.17 -11.66 -10.90
N SER A 146 18.27 -12.17 -10.34
CA SER A 146 19.61 -11.63 -10.58
C SER A 146 19.98 -11.66 -12.07
N PHE A 147 19.70 -12.76 -12.78
CA PHE A 147 20.00 -12.87 -14.20
C PHE A 147 19.12 -11.97 -15.08
N VAL A 148 17.83 -11.87 -14.75
CA VAL A 148 16.84 -11.14 -15.54
C VAL A 148 16.90 -9.64 -15.26
N HIS A 149 16.90 -9.23 -13.99
CA HIS A 149 16.85 -7.82 -13.59
C HIS A 149 18.22 -7.21 -13.31
N GLY A 150 19.25 -8.02 -13.03
CA GLY A 150 20.60 -7.53 -12.75
C GLY A 150 21.32 -6.90 -13.95
N ARG A 151 20.83 -7.14 -15.17
CA ARG A 151 21.41 -6.66 -16.44
C ARG A 151 20.54 -5.61 -17.15
N LEU A 152 19.56 -5.04 -16.46
CA LEU A 152 18.66 -4.07 -17.08
C LEU A 152 19.34 -2.70 -17.28
N PRO A 153 19.00 -1.98 -18.37
CA PRO A 153 19.57 -0.67 -18.69
C PRO A 153 18.92 0.43 -17.85
N TYR A 154 19.13 0.42 -16.54
CA TYR A 154 18.55 1.39 -15.60
C TYR A 154 18.99 2.84 -15.87
N GLU A 155 20.06 3.05 -16.64
CA GLU A 155 20.48 4.36 -17.14
C GLU A 155 19.45 5.03 -18.06
N ASN A 156 18.52 4.26 -18.63
CA ASN A 156 17.41 4.79 -19.43
C ASN A 156 16.36 5.49 -18.56
N LEU A 157 16.24 5.10 -17.29
CA LEU A 157 15.37 5.76 -16.33
C LEU A 157 16.03 7.05 -15.84
N LYS A 158 15.27 8.15 -15.90
CA LYS A 158 15.70 9.47 -15.46
C LYS A 158 14.84 9.93 -14.29
N PRO A 159 15.38 10.77 -13.38
CA PRO A 159 14.58 11.38 -12.33
C PRO A 159 13.36 12.10 -12.90
N ASP A 160 12.21 11.90 -12.26
CA ASP A 160 10.93 12.46 -12.68
C ASP A 160 10.41 13.46 -11.63
N PRO A 161 10.87 14.73 -11.66
CA PRO A 161 10.45 15.73 -10.69
C PRO A 161 8.97 16.11 -10.81
N VAL A 162 8.34 15.89 -11.97
CA VAL A 162 6.93 16.22 -12.17
C VAL A 162 6.07 15.18 -11.46
N LEU A 163 6.31 13.89 -11.71
CA LEU A 163 5.61 12.81 -11.02
C LEU A 163 5.88 12.86 -9.52
N ARG A 164 7.14 13.08 -9.10
CA ARG A 164 7.49 13.27 -7.69
C ARG A 164 6.68 14.40 -7.07
N SER A 165 6.58 15.55 -7.75
CA SER A 165 5.79 16.68 -7.26
C SER A 165 4.31 16.35 -7.16
N HIS A 166 3.74 15.56 -8.07
CA HIS A 166 2.36 15.12 -7.97
C HIS A 166 2.16 14.25 -6.73
N LEU A 167 2.93 13.17 -6.61
CA LEU A 167 2.84 12.22 -5.48
C LEU A 167 3.06 12.93 -4.13
N SER A 168 4.11 13.76 -4.00
CA SER A 168 4.38 14.51 -2.77
C SER A 168 3.34 15.59 -2.44
N SER A 169 2.53 16.01 -3.41
CA SER A 169 1.50 17.03 -3.20
C SER A 169 0.15 16.46 -2.80
N LEU A 170 -0.03 15.14 -2.87
CA LEU A 170 -1.23 14.50 -2.34
C LEU A 170 -1.38 14.88 -0.86
N PRO A 171 -2.62 14.95 -0.34
CA PRO A 171 -2.87 15.30 1.05
C PRO A 171 -2.35 14.20 2.00
N ILE A 172 -1.04 14.23 2.24
CA ILE A 172 -0.29 13.29 3.08
C ILE A 172 -0.43 13.71 4.56
N ARG A 173 -0.45 12.68 5.42
CA ARG A 173 -0.17 12.67 6.87
C ARG A 173 0.21 14.01 7.49
N LYS A 174 -0.78 14.70 8.06
CA LYS A 174 -0.58 15.63 9.18
C LYS A 174 -1.51 15.24 10.32
N VAL A 175 -0.98 14.52 11.30
CA VAL A 175 -1.64 14.32 12.59
C VAL A 175 -1.73 15.68 13.28
N VAL A 176 -2.88 16.35 13.15
CA VAL A 176 -3.23 17.44 14.06
C VAL A 176 -3.88 16.78 15.26
N SER A 177 -3.08 16.46 16.28
CA SER A 177 -3.61 16.01 17.55
C SER A 177 -4.34 17.18 18.21
N ALA A 178 -5.67 17.24 18.06
CA ALA A 178 -6.51 18.13 18.85
C ALA A 178 -6.59 17.53 20.26
N LEU A 179 -5.74 17.99 21.18
CA LEU A 179 -5.92 17.72 22.60
C LEU A 179 -7.24 18.36 23.02
N SER A 180 -8.26 17.52 23.30
CA SER A 180 -9.45 17.94 24.02
C SER A 180 -9.06 18.31 25.45
N GLN A 181 -8.70 19.57 25.70
CA GLN A 181 -8.62 20.07 27.06
C GLN A 181 -10.04 20.44 27.54
N ARG A 182 -10.54 19.71 28.54
CA ARG A 182 -11.69 20.16 29.35
C ARG A 182 -11.24 21.40 30.12
N PHE A 183 -11.72 22.58 29.74
CA PHE A 183 -11.60 23.77 30.58
C PHE A 183 -12.83 23.89 31.47
N PHE A 184 -12.61 23.87 32.78
CA PHE A 184 -13.58 24.37 33.75
C PHE A 184 -13.27 25.84 33.99
N LEU A 185 -14.11 26.75 33.48
CA LEU A 185 -14.08 28.14 33.91
C LEU A 185 -14.77 28.21 35.28
N PHE A 186 -13.99 28.38 36.34
CA PHE A 186 -14.51 28.69 37.66
C PHE A 186 -14.69 30.21 37.78
N ASN A 187 -15.94 30.66 37.87
CA ASN A 187 -16.25 32.03 38.27
C ASN A 187 -16.32 32.08 39.80
N THR A 188 -15.40 32.78 40.43
CA THR A 188 -15.19 32.77 41.90
C THR A 188 -16.27 33.50 42.69
N GLU A 189 -17.24 34.14 42.04
CA GLU A 189 -18.32 34.87 42.74
C GLU A 189 -19.67 34.12 42.79
N GLU A 190 -19.88 33.05 42.00
CA GLU A 190 -21.20 32.37 41.95
C GLU A 190 -21.20 30.84 42.01
N TYR A 191 -20.05 30.15 42.13
CA TYR A 191 -19.99 28.67 42.11
C TYR A 191 -20.76 28.01 40.94
N LYS A 192 -20.85 28.68 39.79
CA LYS A 192 -21.42 28.09 38.57
C LYS A 192 -20.32 27.50 37.70
N CYS A 193 -20.53 26.26 37.27
CA CYS A 193 -19.65 25.53 36.40
C CYS A 193 -20.28 25.48 35.00
N THR A 194 -19.74 26.22 34.03
CA THR A 194 -20.22 26.18 32.65
C THR A 194 -19.35 25.22 31.85
N ASN A 195 -19.95 24.15 31.32
CA ASN A 195 -19.28 23.25 30.40
C ASN A 195 -19.04 23.97 29.07
N VAL A 196 -17.78 24.28 28.75
CA VAL A 196 -17.40 24.69 27.40
C VAL A 196 -16.87 23.47 26.67
N PHE A 197 -17.68 22.90 25.77
CA PHE A 197 -17.25 21.88 24.82
C PHE A 197 -16.69 22.58 23.58
N LEU A 198 -15.37 22.52 23.38
CA LEU A 198 -14.79 22.77 22.07
C LEU A 198 -14.73 21.41 21.33
N GLN A 199 -15.78 21.10 20.58
CA GLN A 199 -15.73 20.03 19.58
C GLN A 199 -15.16 20.62 18.30
N ASN A 200 -14.01 20.11 17.87
CA ASN A 200 -13.57 20.05 16.47
C ASN A 200 -12.32 19.16 16.42
N ILE A 201 -12.52 17.83 16.37
CA ILE A 201 -11.46 16.90 15.99
C ILE A 201 -11.51 16.82 14.47
N ASN A 202 -10.57 17.50 13.80
CA ASN A 202 -10.36 17.30 12.37
C ASN A 202 -9.66 15.96 12.18
N VAL A 203 -10.42 14.91 11.87
CA VAL A 203 -9.84 13.63 11.41
C VAL A 203 -9.49 13.81 9.94
N ILE A 204 -8.23 14.12 9.65
CA ILE A 204 -7.71 14.08 8.28
C ILE A 204 -7.58 12.61 7.90
N VAL A 205 -8.29 12.20 6.85
CA VAL A 205 -8.20 10.84 6.30
C VAL A 205 -7.04 10.83 5.32
N PHE A 206 -6.11 9.90 5.55
CA PHE A 206 -4.85 9.80 4.83
C PHE A 206 -5.00 8.85 3.65
N ILE A 207 -4.45 9.24 2.50
CA ILE A 207 -4.30 8.37 1.36
C ILE A 207 -2.92 7.72 1.47
N GLU A 208 -2.86 6.40 1.44
CA GLU A 208 -1.61 5.64 1.45
C GLU A 208 -1.21 5.24 0.02
N GLU A 209 -0.01 5.62 -0.41
CA GLU A 209 0.56 5.22 -1.69
C GLU A 209 1.39 3.94 -1.55
N GLN A 210 1.08 2.92 -2.35
CA GLN A 210 1.69 1.59 -2.29
C GLN A 210 2.12 1.15 -3.70
N ILE A 211 3.29 0.49 -3.80
CA ILE A 211 3.69 -0.20 -5.03
C ILE A 211 3.15 -1.63 -5.02
N PHE A 212 2.65 -2.11 -6.16
CA PHE A 212 2.29 -3.50 -6.37
C PHE A 212 2.80 -4.02 -7.70
N THR A 213 3.94 -4.71 -7.69
CA THR A 213 4.63 -5.23 -8.87
C THR A 213 4.77 -6.75 -8.85
N ASN A 214 4.87 -7.36 -10.04
CA ASN A 214 5.24 -8.77 -10.20
C ASN A 214 6.78 -8.99 -10.18
N ALA A 215 7.57 -7.92 -10.18
CA ALA A 215 9.02 -7.96 -10.08
C ALA A 215 9.50 -8.22 -8.64
N ASP A 216 10.79 -8.52 -8.47
CA ASP A 216 11.42 -8.58 -7.16
C ASP A 216 11.68 -7.20 -6.56
N GLU A 217 11.88 -7.19 -5.25
CA GLU A 217 12.18 -6.00 -4.46
C GLU A 217 13.42 -5.24 -4.95
N VAL A 218 14.49 -5.96 -5.36
CA VAL A 218 15.75 -5.32 -5.80
C VAL A 218 15.52 -4.51 -7.08
N HIS A 219 14.74 -5.04 -8.02
CA HIS A 219 14.32 -4.30 -9.20
C HIS A 219 13.48 -3.07 -8.84
N ALA A 220 12.47 -3.26 -7.99
CA ALA A 220 11.56 -2.18 -7.60
C ALA A 220 12.29 -0.99 -6.97
N ILE A 221 13.16 -1.25 -6.00
CA ILE A 221 13.97 -0.22 -5.34
C ILE A 221 14.87 0.50 -6.34
N LYS A 222 15.54 -0.24 -7.23
CA LYS A 222 16.44 0.36 -8.25
C LYS A 222 15.69 1.28 -9.20
N ALA A 223 14.51 0.85 -9.68
CA ALA A 223 13.70 1.66 -10.57
C ALA A 223 13.24 2.95 -9.86
N LEU A 224 12.69 2.84 -8.65
CA LEU A 224 12.26 3.99 -7.85
C LEU A 224 13.39 4.99 -7.58
N GLN A 225 14.58 4.50 -7.21
CA GLN A 225 15.76 5.35 -6.99
C GLN A 225 16.19 6.10 -8.27
N LYS A 226 16.10 5.46 -9.44
CA LYS A 226 16.43 6.11 -10.72
C LYS A 226 15.42 7.17 -11.12
N LEU A 227 14.16 6.97 -10.77
CA LEU A 227 13.08 7.94 -10.97
C LEU A 227 13.09 9.05 -9.91
N GLY A 228 13.81 8.87 -8.80
CA GLY A 228 13.78 9.79 -7.66
C GLY A 228 12.44 9.74 -6.94
N LEU A 229 11.88 8.54 -6.74
CA LEU A 229 10.57 8.29 -6.10
C LEU A 229 10.65 7.35 -4.90
N GLU A 230 11.86 7.03 -4.43
CA GLU A 230 12.14 6.05 -3.37
C GLU A 230 11.47 6.36 -2.02
N ASP A 231 11.10 7.61 -1.78
CA ASP A 231 10.47 8.10 -0.55
C ASP A 231 9.00 8.52 -0.75
N CYS A 232 8.42 8.25 -1.93
CA CYS A 232 7.05 8.62 -2.26
C CYS A 232 6.01 7.54 -1.92
N PHE A 233 6.44 6.35 -1.49
CA PHE A 233 5.56 5.21 -1.25
C PHE A 233 5.77 4.65 0.16
N GLU A 234 4.67 4.31 0.83
CA GLU A 234 4.67 3.77 2.20
C GLU A 234 5.07 2.29 2.23
N GLY A 235 4.93 1.57 1.11
CA GLY A 235 5.31 0.17 1.02
C GLY A 235 5.39 -0.37 -0.41
N ILE A 236 6.02 -1.53 -0.53
CA ILE A 236 6.20 -2.26 -1.79
C ILE A 236 5.67 -3.69 -1.58
N ILE A 237 4.65 -4.04 -2.35
CA ILE A 237 4.16 -5.40 -2.51
C ILE A 237 4.79 -5.96 -3.78
N CYS A 238 5.77 -6.83 -3.62
CA CYS A 238 6.56 -7.40 -4.72
C CYS A 238 6.50 -8.94 -4.72
N PHE A 239 7.32 -9.56 -5.56
CA PHE A 239 7.43 -11.02 -5.64
C PHE A 239 7.66 -11.67 -4.27
N GLU A 240 8.62 -11.18 -3.49
CA GLU A 240 9.00 -11.71 -2.18
C GLU A 240 7.84 -11.61 -1.18
N THR A 241 7.12 -10.49 -1.19
CA THR A 241 5.94 -10.25 -0.34
C THR A 241 4.87 -11.33 -0.57
N LEU A 242 4.64 -11.71 -1.83
CA LEU A 242 3.63 -12.70 -2.19
C LEU A 242 4.13 -14.14 -2.15
N ASN A 243 5.44 -14.36 -2.30
CA ASN A 243 6.07 -15.67 -2.45
C ASN A 243 7.23 -15.82 -1.45
N PRO A 244 6.98 -15.76 -0.13
CA PRO A 244 8.03 -15.88 0.87
C PRO A 244 8.73 -17.24 0.71
N THR A 245 10.04 -17.21 0.47
CA THR A 245 10.86 -18.40 0.48
C THR A 245 11.34 -18.63 1.91
N HIS A 246 11.21 -19.86 2.42
CA HIS A 246 11.72 -20.21 3.75
C HIS A 246 13.26 -20.22 3.76
N LYS A 247 13.90 -19.05 3.70
CA LYS A 247 15.28 -18.86 4.12
C LYS A 247 15.21 -18.36 5.56
N GLY A 248 15.39 -19.29 6.49
CA GLY A 248 15.07 -19.11 7.91
C GLY A 248 15.74 -17.90 8.55
N THR A 249 14.92 -17.01 9.07
CA THR A 249 15.19 -16.33 10.34
C THR A 249 14.49 -17.13 11.43
N VAL A 250 15.28 -17.79 12.26
CA VAL A 250 14.86 -18.13 13.61
C VAL A 250 14.61 -16.79 14.31
N SER A 251 13.34 -16.48 14.56
CA SER A 251 12.94 -15.61 15.64
C SER A 251 11.65 -16.18 16.19
N ASP A 252 11.76 -16.66 17.42
CA ASP A 252 10.67 -17.14 18.25
C ASP A 252 9.59 -16.07 18.32
N ASP A 253 8.40 -16.38 17.82
CA ASP A 253 7.11 -15.91 18.35
C ASP A 253 6.03 -16.80 17.75
N GLU A 254 5.47 -17.66 18.59
CA GLU A 254 4.29 -18.47 18.32
C GLU A 254 3.09 -17.54 18.13
N ASP A 255 2.52 -17.50 16.92
CA ASP A 255 1.10 -17.23 16.72
C ASP A 255 0.65 -18.03 15.48
N ASP A 256 -0.01 -19.14 15.75
CA ASP A 256 -0.51 -20.11 14.79
C ASP A 256 -1.55 -19.49 13.85
N ILE A 257 -1.21 -19.37 12.56
CA ILE A 257 -2.21 -19.48 11.49
C ILE A 257 -2.02 -20.85 10.86
N GLU A 258 -2.92 -21.76 11.25
CA GLU A 258 -3.07 -23.10 10.72
C GLU A 258 -3.32 -23.05 9.20
N PHE A 259 -2.25 -23.19 8.41
CA PHE A 259 -2.35 -23.37 6.97
C PHE A 259 -2.53 -24.85 6.65
N LEU A 260 -3.79 -25.25 6.46
CA LEU A 260 -4.20 -26.56 5.94
C LEU A 260 -3.54 -26.82 4.58
N GLY A 261 -2.45 -27.60 4.56
CA GLY A 261 -1.89 -28.06 3.29
C GLY A 261 -0.53 -28.76 3.26
N SER A 262 0.22 -28.88 4.37
CA SER A 262 1.53 -29.56 4.35
C SER A 262 1.58 -30.77 5.27
N THR A 263 0.93 -31.85 4.86
CA THR A 263 1.40 -33.18 5.28
C THR A 263 2.82 -33.36 4.73
N GLN A 264 3.78 -33.41 5.64
CA GLN A 264 5.16 -33.81 5.37
C GLN A 264 5.17 -35.15 4.63
N LEU A 265 5.53 -35.14 3.34
CA LEU A 265 6.13 -36.29 2.70
C LEU A 265 7.63 -36.03 2.61
N SER A 266 8.38 -36.87 3.32
CA SER A 266 9.77 -37.19 3.06
C SER A 266 10.07 -37.18 1.55
N ARG A 267 10.92 -36.25 1.12
CA ARG A 267 11.30 -36.05 -0.29
C ARG A 267 12.00 -37.31 -0.82
N PRO A 268 11.41 -38.08 -1.75
CA PRO A 268 12.16 -39.14 -2.42
C PRO A 268 13.14 -38.49 -3.40
N LEU A 269 14.31 -39.12 -3.55
CA LEU A 269 15.29 -38.77 -4.57
C LEU A 269 14.64 -38.74 -5.96
N SER A 270 14.88 -37.66 -6.71
CA SER A 270 15.00 -37.63 -8.17
C SER A 270 14.05 -38.54 -8.96
N THR A 271 12.74 -38.31 -8.89
CA THR A 271 11.87 -38.61 -10.03
C THR A 271 11.95 -37.43 -10.98
N SER A 272 12.53 -37.62 -12.17
CA SER A 272 12.50 -36.62 -13.26
C SER A 272 11.05 -36.16 -13.46
N ARG A 273 10.71 -34.94 -13.00
CA ARG A 273 9.41 -34.34 -13.32
C ARG A 273 9.42 -34.11 -14.82
N LYS A 274 8.55 -34.81 -15.54
CA LYS A 274 8.36 -34.57 -16.97
C LYS A 274 7.90 -33.12 -17.16
N ILE A 275 8.60 -32.38 -18.01
CA ILE A 275 8.17 -31.05 -18.44
C ILE A 275 6.86 -31.20 -19.24
N PHE A 276 5.87 -30.41 -18.89
CA PHE A 276 4.58 -30.36 -19.59
C PHE A 276 4.75 -29.63 -20.93
N ASP A 277 4.39 -30.28 -22.04
CA ASP A 277 4.45 -29.71 -23.38
C ASP A 277 3.25 -28.80 -23.66
N ILE A 278 3.36 -27.55 -23.23
CA ILE A 278 2.30 -26.55 -23.42
C ILE A 278 2.08 -26.19 -24.89
N ILE A 279 3.13 -26.22 -25.74
CA ILE A 279 3.00 -25.95 -27.18
C ILE A 279 2.19 -27.08 -27.83
N GLY A 280 2.57 -28.33 -27.55
CA GLY A 280 1.87 -29.51 -28.05
C GLY A 280 0.41 -29.57 -27.57
N HIS A 281 0.15 -29.17 -26.32
CA HIS A 281 -1.20 -29.05 -25.78
C HIS A 281 -2.08 -28.08 -26.59
N PHE A 282 -1.62 -26.85 -26.81
CA PHE A 282 -2.39 -25.84 -27.57
C PHE A 282 -2.44 -26.09 -29.09
N SER A 283 -1.61 -26.99 -29.60
CA SER A 283 -1.70 -27.44 -30.99
C SER A 283 -2.88 -28.40 -31.24
N GLN A 284 -3.55 -28.88 -30.18
CA GLN A 284 -4.70 -29.79 -30.28
C GLN A 284 -6.04 -29.02 -30.32
N PRO A 285 -7.04 -29.49 -31.10
CA PRO A 285 -8.30 -28.78 -31.29
C PRO A 285 -9.19 -28.64 -30.04
N ASN A 286 -8.94 -29.43 -28.98
CA ASN A 286 -9.71 -29.40 -27.72
C ASN A 286 -8.91 -28.89 -26.52
N ALA A 287 -7.76 -28.24 -26.74
CA ALA A 287 -6.82 -27.84 -25.68
C ALA A 287 -7.48 -27.05 -24.54
N GLU A 288 -8.36 -26.12 -24.86
CA GLU A 288 -9.00 -25.23 -23.88
C GLU A 288 -9.88 -25.96 -22.86
N SER A 289 -10.31 -27.19 -23.16
CA SER A 289 -11.12 -28.02 -22.26
C SER A 289 -10.29 -28.85 -21.26
N THR A 290 -8.99 -29.03 -21.54
CA THR A 290 -8.06 -29.76 -20.67
C THR A 290 -7.30 -28.79 -19.78
N GLY A 291 -7.37 -28.95 -18.46
CA GLY A 291 -6.77 -28.01 -17.50
C GLY A 291 -5.25 -27.91 -17.60
N LEU A 292 -4.72 -26.70 -17.42
CA LEU A 292 -3.28 -26.44 -17.32
C LEU A 292 -2.73 -26.78 -15.93
N PRO A 293 -1.43 -27.16 -15.82
CA PRO A 293 -0.76 -27.31 -14.53
C PRO A 293 -0.86 -26.04 -13.68
N LYS A 294 -1.01 -26.17 -12.35
CA LYS A 294 -1.02 -25.00 -11.46
C LYS A 294 0.40 -24.52 -11.17
N THR A 295 0.60 -23.21 -11.19
CA THR A 295 1.85 -22.61 -10.73
C THR A 295 1.86 -22.47 -9.20
N PRO A 296 3.00 -22.67 -8.53
CA PRO A 296 3.16 -22.28 -7.12
C PRO A 296 3.39 -20.77 -6.94
N ILE A 297 3.69 -20.03 -8.01
CA ILE A 297 3.96 -18.59 -7.94
C ILE A 297 2.64 -17.81 -7.92
N VAL A 298 2.50 -16.97 -6.91
CA VAL A 298 1.37 -16.06 -6.72
C VAL A 298 1.74 -14.71 -7.33
N CYS A 299 1.07 -14.31 -8.42
CA CYS A 299 1.30 -13.05 -9.11
C CYS A 299 0.03 -12.55 -9.85
N LYS A 300 0.02 -11.27 -10.24
CA LYS A 300 -1.01 -10.71 -11.14
C LYS A 300 -0.96 -11.43 -12.50
N PRO A 301 -2.09 -11.67 -13.21
CA PRO A 301 -3.45 -11.15 -12.99
C PRO A 301 -4.34 -12.01 -12.08
N SER A 302 -3.80 -12.98 -11.33
CA SER A 302 -4.64 -13.84 -10.49
C SER A 302 -5.40 -13.02 -9.45
N GLU A 303 -6.73 -13.12 -9.39
CA GLU A 303 -7.56 -12.43 -8.40
C GLU A 303 -7.11 -12.77 -6.97
N SER A 304 -6.82 -14.05 -6.72
CA SER A 304 -6.30 -14.52 -5.44
C SER A 304 -4.95 -13.90 -5.07
N ALA A 305 -4.13 -13.50 -6.06
CA ALA A 305 -2.86 -12.83 -5.80
C ALA A 305 -3.09 -11.37 -5.38
N ILE A 306 -4.04 -10.69 -6.03
CA ILE A 306 -4.40 -9.32 -5.68
C ILE A 306 -5.10 -9.30 -4.30
N GLU A 307 -6.04 -10.21 -4.02
CA GLU A 307 -6.65 -10.36 -2.70
C GLU A 307 -5.61 -10.61 -1.61
N LYS A 308 -4.63 -11.49 -1.88
CA LYS A 308 -3.52 -11.74 -0.94
C LYS A 308 -2.68 -10.48 -0.71
N ALA A 309 -2.36 -9.72 -1.76
CA ALA A 309 -1.64 -8.45 -1.67
C ALA A 309 -2.39 -7.45 -0.77
N LEU A 310 -3.68 -7.22 -1.03
CA LEU A 310 -4.51 -6.31 -0.26
C LEU A 310 -4.62 -6.74 1.21
N LYS A 311 -4.74 -8.05 1.46
CA LYS A 311 -4.78 -8.59 2.82
C LYS A 311 -3.46 -8.37 3.57
N ILE A 312 -2.32 -8.62 2.93
CA ILE A 312 -0.99 -8.41 3.55
C ILE A 312 -0.79 -6.94 3.90
N ALA A 313 -1.22 -6.03 3.02
CA ALA A 313 -1.09 -4.59 3.24
C ALA A 313 -2.24 -3.98 4.06
N ASN A 314 -3.23 -4.76 4.49
CA ASN A 314 -4.41 -4.30 5.22
C ASN A 314 -5.17 -3.16 4.48
N ILE A 315 -5.41 -3.36 3.19
CA ILE A 315 -6.05 -2.40 2.29
C ILE A 315 -7.49 -2.84 1.99
N ASP A 316 -8.45 -1.91 2.06
CA ASP A 316 -9.85 -2.14 1.63
C ASP A 316 -9.97 -1.98 0.10
N PRO A 317 -10.33 -3.04 -0.66
CA PRO A 317 -10.46 -2.95 -2.11
C PRO A 317 -11.45 -1.87 -2.57
N HIS A 318 -12.56 -1.66 -1.86
CA HIS A 318 -13.61 -0.72 -2.29
C HIS A 318 -13.22 0.75 -2.10
N ARG A 319 -12.06 0.99 -1.49
CA ARG A 319 -11.55 2.32 -1.17
C ARG A 319 -10.13 2.51 -1.69
N THR A 320 -9.79 1.75 -2.73
CA THR A 320 -8.48 1.77 -3.36
C THR A 320 -8.59 1.99 -4.85
N LEU A 321 -7.74 2.88 -5.35
CA LEU A 321 -7.58 3.15 -6.77
C LEU A 321 -6.30 2.47 -7.28
N PHE A 322 -6.43 1.62 -8.31
CA PHE A 322 -5.34 0.81 -8.84
C PHE A 322 -4.89 1.29 -10.22
N PHE A 323 -3.63 1.72 -10.31
CA PHE A 323 -2.98 2.24 -11.53
C PHE A 323 -2.11 1.16 -12.15
N GLU A 324 -2.42 0.76 -13.38
CA GLU A 324 -1.74 -0.36 -14.02
C GLU A 324 -1.91 -0.34 -15.56
N ASP A 325 -0.94 -0.85 -16.32
CA ASP A 325 -0.90 -0.78 -17.80
C ASP A 325 -1.51 -2.02 -18.52
N SER A 326 -1.49 -3.18 -17.88
CA SER A 326 -2.07 -4.44 -18.33
C SER A 326 -3.59 -4.52 -18.11
N VAL A 327 -4.30 -4.52 -19.23
CA VAL A 327 -5.74 -4.79 -19.30
C VAL A 327 -6.19 -6.00 -18.45
N ARG A 328 -5.40 -7.08 -18.41
CA ARG A 328 -5.76 -8.29 -17.65
C ARG A 328 -5.68 -8.06 -16.14
N ASN A 329 -4.68 -7.32 -15.68
CA ASN A 329 -4.50 -6.99 -14.27
C ASN A 329 -5.58 -5.99 -13.83
N ILE A 330 -5.86 -4.95 -14.63
CA ILE A 330 -6.97 -4.01 -14.40
C ILE A 330 -8.31 -4.74 -14.29
N GLN A 331 -8.62 -5.64 -15.22
CA GLN A 331 -9.88 -6.38 -15.18
C GLN A 331 -9.99 -7.30 -13.96
N ALA A 332 -8.89 -7.91 -13.52
CA ALA A 332 -8.86 -8.71 -12.29
C ALA A 332 -9.07 -7.83 -11.06
N GLY A 333 -8.36 -6.70 -10.99
CA GLY A 333 -8.53 -5.69 -9.93
C GLY A 333 -9.98 -5.19 -9.84
N LYS A 334 -10.62 -4.94 -10.98
CA LYS A 334 -12.01 -4.48 -10.99
C LYS A 334 -12.98 -5.53 -10.43
N ARG A 335 -12.74 -6.82 -10.66
CA ARG A 335 -13.61 -7.91 -10.17
C ARG A 335 -13.53 -8.12 -8.66
N ILE A 336 -12.39 -7.81 -8.05
CA ILE A 336 -12.22 -7.87 -6.59
C ILE A 336 -12.73 -6.61 -5.87
N GLY A 337 -13.16 -5.58 -6.62
CA GLY A 337 -13.77 -4.37 -6.06
C GLY A 337 -12.93 -3.10 -6.09
N LEU A 338 -11.71 -3.14 -6.67
CA LEU A 338 -10.88 -1.95 -6.87
C LEU A 338 -11.53 -1.00 -7.89
N ASP A 339 -11.38 0.30 -7.68
CA ASP A 339 -11.48 1.26 -8.77
C ASP A 339 -10.15 1.27 -9.54
N THR A 340 -10.21 1.45 -10.86
CA THR A 340 -9.10 1.10 -11.75
C THR A 340 -8.77 2.17 -12.77
N VAL A 341 -7.48 2.41 -12.98
CA VAL A 341 -6.94 3.38 -13.94
C VAL A 341 -5.98 2.64 -14.87
N LEU A 342 -6.37 2.50 -16.13
CA LEU A 342 -5.51 1.94 -17.17
C LEU A 342 -4.51 2.98 -17.66
N VAL A 343 -3.22 2.80 -17.39
CA VAL A 343 -2.15 3.74 -17.78
C VAL A 343 -1.57 3.36 -19.16
N GLY A 344 -1.08 4.35 -19.92
CA GLY A 344 -0.50 4.15 -21.25
C GLY A 344 -1.52 4.12 -22.39
N LYS A 345 -2.81 4.41 -22.13
CA LYS A 345 -3.87 4.45 -23.14
C LYS A 345 -4.82 5.62 -22.93
N SER A 346 -5.13 6.32 -24.02
CA SER A 346 -6.12 7.42 -23.99
C SER A 346 -7.56 6.94 -23.98
N GLN A 347 -7.84 5.71 -24.44
CA GLN A 347 -9.19 5.18 -24.53
C GLN A 347 -9.51 4.21 -23.40
N ARG A 348 -10.57 4.52 -22.66
CA ARG A 348 -11.14 3.60 -21.66
C ARG A 348 -11.69 2.35 -22.32
N ILE A 349 -11.35 1.20 -21.74
CA ILE A 349 -11.86 -0.11 -22.17
C ILE A 349 -12.92 -0.64 -21.21
N LYS A 350 -13.65 -1.68 -21.63
CA LYS A 350 -14.55 -2.40 -20.74
C LYS A 350 -13.77 -3.09 -19.63
N GLY A 351 -14.10 -2.78 -18.37
CA GLY A 351 -13.42 -3.31 -17.20
C GLY A 351 -12.34 -2.41 -16.60
N ALA A 352 -12.20 -1.16 -17.08
CA ALA A 352 -11.43 -0.10 -16.45
C ALA A 352 -12.36 1.10 -16.13
N ASP A 353 -12.17 1.79 -15.01
CA ASP A 353 -12.98 2.96 -14.64
C ASP A 353 -12.48 4.24 -15.32
N TYR A 354 -11.16 4.36 -15.38
CA TYR A 354 -10.45 5.47 -16.01
C TYR A 354 -9.37 4.93 -16.96
N ALA A 355 -8.89 5.80 -17.85
CA ALA A 355 -7.74 5.52 -18.69
C ALA A 355 -6.92 6.78 -18.89
N PHE A 356 -5.61 6.69 -18.64
CA PHE A 356 -4.66 7.78 -18.78
C PHE A 356 -3.63 7.44 -19.84
N GLU A 357 -3.31 8.40 -20.70
CA GLU A 357 -2.18 8.26 -21.62
C GLU A 357 -0.86 8.20 -20.85
N SER A 358 -0.75 8.96 -19.76
CA SER A 358 0.41 8.95 -18.86
C SER A 358 -0.04 9.11 -17.41
N ILE A 359 0.71 8.50 -16.48
CA ILE A 359 0.49 8.68 -15.04
C ILE A 359 0.56 10.16 -14.61
N HIS A 360 1.22 11.00 -15.41
CA HIS A 360 1.31 12.45 -15.20
C HIS A 360 -0.05 13.16 -15.28
N ASN A 361 -1.05 12.58 -15.93
CA ASN A 361 -2.40 13.13 -16.00
C ASN A 361 -3.20 12.98 -14.70
N LEU A 362 -2.65 12.30 -13.69
CA LEU A 362 -3.31 12.01 -12.41
C LEU A 362 -4.02 13.23 -11.81
N LYS A 363 -3.34 14.38 -11.73
CA LYS A 363 -3.86 15.58 -11.09
C LYS A 363 -4.97 16.27 -11.87
N GLU A 364 -4.92 16.21 -13.20
CA GLU A 364 -5.94 16.79 -14.08
C GLU A 364 -7.18 15.91 -14.14
N ALA A 365 -6.98 14.59 -14.20
CA ALA A 365 -8.04 13.63 -14.40
C ALA A 365 -8.78 13.26 -13.11
N LEU A 366 -8.10 13.35 -11.95
CA LEU A 366 -8.65 13.05 -10.63
C LEU A 366 -8.32 14.17 -9.62
N PRO A 367 -8.77 15.41 -9.87
CA PRO A 367 -8.51 16.53 -8.97
C PRO A 367 -9.08 16.31 -7.57
N GLU A 368 -10.13 15.48 -7.44
CA GLU A 368 -10.75 15.13 -6.16
C GLU A 368 -9.79 14.46 -5.17
N LEU A 369 -8.68 13.87 -5.65
CA LEU A 369 -7.64 13.34 -4.77
C LEU A 369 -6.92 14.43 -3.97
N TRP A 370 -6.96 15.69 -4.45
CA TRP A 370 -6.38 16.87 -3.80
C TRP A 370 -7.41 17.76 -3.11
N GLU A 371 -8.70 17.54 -3.36
CA GLU A 371 -9.76 18.29 -2.72
C GLU A 371 -9.96 17.75 -1.30
N THR A 372 -9.50 18.51 -0.31
CA THR A 372 -10.01 18.34 1.06
C THR A 372 -11.37 19.01 1.10
N ASP A 373 -12.43 18.23 1.32
CA ASP A 373 -13.79 18.75 1.37
C ASP A 373 -13.82 20.02 2.24
N LYS A 374 -14.10 21.15 1.60
CA LYS A 374 -14.29 22.42 2.30
C LYS A 374 -15.45 22.18 3.26
N VAL A 375 -15.15 22.19 4.57
CA VAL A 375 -16.18 22.25 5.60
C VAL A 375 -17.02 23.47 5.25
N ALA A 376 -18.28 23.23 4.81
CA ALA A 376 -19.24 24.31 4.68
C ALA A 376 -19.28 25.00 6.05
N GLU A 377 -18.89 26.27 6.11
CA GLU A 377 -19.04 27.08 7.31
C GLU A 377 -20.51 27.08 7.71
N VAL A 378 -20.88 26.17 8.62
CA VAL A 378 -22.19 26.22 9.26
C VAL A 378 -22.13 27.41 10.20
N ASN A 379 -22.67 28.54 9.74
CA ASN A 379 -22.95 29.71 10.57
C ASN A 379 -23.92 29.29 11.68
N TYR A 380 -23.39 28.97 12.86
CA TYR A 380 -24.20 28.84 14.05
C TYR A 380 -24.58 30.26 14.53
N SER A 381 -25.82 30.67 14.28
CA SER A 381 -26.45 31.75 15.03
C SER A 381 -26.61 31.26 16.48
N GLY A 382 -25.66 31.65 17.35
CA GLY A 382 -25.69 31.29 18.76
C GLY A 382 -26.96 31.80 19.44
N VAL A 383 -27.91 30.91 19.70
CA VAL A 383 -28.94 31.13 20.70
C VAL A 383 -28.50 30.36 21.94
N ALA A 384 -27.95 31.09 22.92
CA ALA A 384 -27.69 30.56 24.25
C ALA A 384 -29.04 30.20 24.90
N VAL A 385 -29.20 28.93 25.28
CA VAL A 385 -30.32 28.49 26.12
C VAL A 385 -29.77 28.23 27.52
N GLU A 386 -30.01 29.17 28.44
CA GLU A 386 -29.83 28.92 29.86
C GLU A 386 -30.92 27.95 30.34
N THR A 387 -30.51 26.84 30.95
CA THR A 387 -31.42 25.98 31.71
C THR A 387 -30.97 26.01 33.16
N SER A 388 -31.81 26.56 34.03
CA SER A 388 -31.57 26.58 35.47
C SER A 388 -31.95 25.23 36.09
N VAL A 389 -31.07 24.69 36.93
CA VAL A 389 -31.35 23.54 37.80
C VAL A 389 -31.43 24.05 39.23
N THR A 390 -32.63 23.99 39.83
CA THR A 390 -32.84 24.22 41.26
C THR A 390 -32.41 22.97 42.03
N ALA A 391 -31.54 23.16 43.04
CA ALA A 391 -31.13 22.14 43.98
C ALA A 391 -32.20 21.86 45.05
#